data_AF-A0A2N5K1C0-F1
#
_entry.id   AF-A0A2N5K1C0-F1
#
_cell.length_a   1.000
_cell.length_b   1.000
_cell.length_c   1.000
_cell.angle_alpha   90.00
_cell.angle_beta   90.00
_cell.angle_gamma   90.00
#
_symmetry.space_group_name_H-M   'P 1'
#
loop_
_entity.id
_entity.type
_entity.pdbx_description
1 polymer ?
#
loop_
_entity_poly.entity_id
_entity_poly.type
_entity_poly.pdbx_seq_one_letter_code
_entity_poly.pdbx_strand_id
1 'polypeptide(L)'
;MQYQITQQVHAPQWENEQTAVIAEMQRRAQHDLEVQNPGSTITIDKVEHAVRANQGVARPTEGSGSYLVDFVFEYTVSGQTNTFAA
;
A
#
# COMPACT_ATOMS: atom_id res chain seq x y z
N MET A 1 3.41 -4.79 12.90
CA MET A 1 4.36 -5.08 11.80
C MET A 1 4.11 -4.09 10.68
N GLN A 2 5.01 -3.97 9.70
CA GLN A 2 4.86 -3.04 8.58
C GLN A 2 5.02 -3.76 7.24
N TYR A 3 4.11 -3.49 6.30
CA TYR A 3 4.15 -3.98 4.93
C TYR A 3 4.18 -2.78 3.98
N GLN A 4 5.16 -2.75 3.07
CA GLN A 4 5.37 -1.63 2.16
C GLN A 4 5.21 -2.07 0.71
N ILE A 5 4.51 -1.26 -0.08
CA ILE A 5 4.37 -1.45 -1.52
C ILE A 5 4.44 -0.11 -2.25
N THR A 6 5.26 -0.05 -3.30
CA THR A 6 5.31 1.10 -4.20
C THR A 6 4.45 0.79 -5.43
N GLN A 7 3.51 1.68 -5.75
CA GLN A 7 2.63 1.55 -6.90
C GLN A 7 2.76 2.77 -7.82
N GLN A 8 2.90 2.52 -9.11
CA GLN A 8 2.76 3.55 -10.12
C GLN A 8 1.27 3.80 -10.38
N VAL A 9 0.82 5.04 -10.21
CA VAL A 9 -0.58 5.45 -10.38
C VAL A 9 -0.63 6.57 -11.42
N HIS A 10 -1.65 6.55 -12.28
CA HIS A 10 -1.87 7.65 -13.24
C HIS A 10 -2.14 8.94 -12.48
N ALA A 11 -1.57 10.06 -12.93
CA ALA A 11 -1.71 11.34 -12.21
C ALA A 11 -3.18 11.77 -12.01
N PRO A 12 -4.07 11.70 -13.01
CA PRO A 12 -5.49 12.02 -12.81
C PRO A 12 -6.19 11.04 -11.86
N GLN A 13 -5.80 9.76 -11.89
CA GLN A 13 -6.36 8.75 -11.00
C GLN A 13 -5.93 9.00 -9.55
N TRP A 14 -4.66 9.35 -9.34
CA TRP A 14 -4.21 9.78 -8.03
C TRP A 14 -4.94 11.06 -7.61
N GLU A 15 -4.93 12.12 -8.40
CA GLU A 15 -5.47 13.43 -8.01
C GLU A 15 -6.98 13.41 -7.74
N ASN A 16 -7.75 12.65 -8.52
CA ASN A 16 -9.21 12.63 -8.42
C ASN A 16 -9.77 11.44 -7.63
N GLU A 17 -9.02 10.33 -7.53
CA GLU A 17 -9.52 9.05 -7.00
C GLU A 17 -8.64 8.48 -5.87
N GLN A 18 -7.93 9.33 -5.10
CA GLN A 18 -7.03 8.92 -4.00
C GLN A 18 -7.65 7.86 -3.09
N THR A 19 -8.89 8.09 -2.63
CA THR A 19 -9.59 7.18 -1.73
C THR A 19 -9.78 5.80 -2.35
N ALA A 20 -10.12 5.73 -3.64
CA ALA A 20 -10.31 4.46 -4.35
C ALA A 20 -8.97 3.73 -4.55
N VAL A 21 -7.90 4.48 -4.88
CA VAL A 21 -6.54 3.94 -5.00
C VAL A 21 -6.06 3.38 -3.66
N ILE A 22 -6.21 4.12 -2.56
CA ILE A 22 -5.82 3.68 -1.21
C ILE A 22 -6.60 2.42 -0.82
N ALA A 23 -7.91 2.38 -1.06
CA ALA A 23 -8.75 1.22 -0.74
C ALA A 23 -8.39 -0.04 -1.56
N GLU A 24 -8.06 0.12 -2.84
CA GLU A 24 -7.53 -0.97 -3.67
C GLU A 24 -6.21 -1.50 -3.13
N MET A 25 -5.27 -0.59 -2.81
CA MET A 25 -3.96 -0.97 -2.26
C MET A 25 -4.08 -1.63 -0.89
N GLN A 26 -5.02 -1.20 -0.06
CA GLN A 26 -5.32 -1.86 1.22
C GLN A 26 -5.87 -3.27 1.03
N ARG A 27 -6.78 -3.49 0.08
CA ARG A 27 -7.29 -4.84 -0.24
C ARG A 27 -6.17 -5.75 -0.74
N ARG A 28 -5.29 -5.23 -1.59
CA ARG A 28 -4.13 -5.99 -2.08
C ARG A 28 -3.17 -6.33 -0.95
N ALA A 29 -2.82 -5.37 -0.09
CA ALA A 29 -1.96 -5.60 1.06
C ALA A 29 -2.56 -6.63 2.02
N GLN A 30 -3.87 -6.55 2.30
CA GLN A 30 -4.57 -7.52 3.14
C GLN A 30 -4.44 -8.93 2.55
N HIS A 31 -4.76 -9.11 1.27
CA HIS A 31 -4.68 -10.39 0.59
C HIS A 31 -3.25 -10.95 0.58
N ASP A 32 -2.25 -10.13 0.26
CA ASP A 32 -0.85 -10.55 0.23
C ASP A 32 -0.36 -10.99 1.63
N LEU A 33 -0.78 -10.29 2.67
CA LEU A 33 -0.47 -10.63 4.06
C LEU A 33 -1.17 -11.91 4.53
N GLU A 34 -2.42 -12.15 4.11
CA GLU A 34 -3.16 -13.37 4.39
C GLU A 34 -2.52 -14.59 3.70
N VAL A 35 -2.06 -14.43 2.45
CA VAL A 35 -1.31 -15.47 1.73
C VAL A 35 0.02 -15.78 2.41
N GLN A 36 0.71 -14.76 2.92
CA GLN A 36 1.98 -14.93 3.65
C GLN A 36 1.80 -15.56 5.04
N ASN A 37 0.64 -15.36 5.67
CA ASN A 37 0.33 -15.83 7.03
C ASN A 37 -0.94 -16.69 7.04
N PRO A 38 -0.92 -17.87 6.38
CA PRO A 38 -2.11 -18.69 6.24
C PRO A 38 -2.65 -19.11 7.61
N GLY A 39 -3.98 -19.03 7.77
CA GLY A 39 -4.66 -19.38 9.01
C GLY A 39 -4.54 -18.35 10.14
N SER A 40 -3.87 -17.21 9.91
CA SER A 40 -3.86 -16.07 10.83
C SER A 40 -4.84 -14.99 10.39
N THR A 41 -5.44 -14.28 11.34
CA THR A 41 -6.25 -13.10 11.07
C THR A 41 -5.34 -11.88 10.96
N ILE A 42 -5.32 -11.25 9.79
CA ILE A 42 -4.59 -10.00 9.54
C ILE A 42 -5.55 -8.82 9.76
N THR A 43 -5.10 -7.82 10.51
CA THR A 43 -5.82 -6.55 10.66
C THR A 43 -4.87 -5.42 10.30
N ILE A 44 -5.24 -4.62 9.30
CA ILE A 44 -4.53 -3.39 8.94
C ILE A 44 -5.01 -2.29 9.87
N ASP A 45 -4.12 -1.82 10.74
CA ASP A 45 -4.39 -0.84 11.79
C ASP A 45 -4.27 0.59 11.26
N LYS A 46 -3.32 0.82 10.35
CA LYS A 46 -3.03 2.14 9.79
C LYS A 46 -2.51 2.04 8.36
N VAL A 47 -2.85 3.02 7.53
CA VAL A 47 -2.32 3.19 6.18
C VAL A 47 -1.66 4.56 6.08
N GLU A 48 -0.39 4.59 5.76
CA GLU A 48 0.36 5.80 5.39
C GLU A 48 0.74 5.73 3.92
N HIS A 49 0.81 6.89 3.26
CA HIS A 49 1.25 6.96 1.88
C HIS A 49 2.07 8.20 1.58
N ALA A 50 3.03 8.07 0.67
CA ALA A 50 3.89 9.15 0.21
C ALA A 50 3.94 9.17 -1.32
N VAL A 51 3.74 10.35 -1.91
CA VAL A 51 3.69 10.53 -3.35
C VAL A 51 5.02 11.09 -3.83
N ARG A 52 5.63 10.41 -4.80
CA ARG A 52 6.84 10.84 -5.48
C ARG A 52 6.54 11.09 -6.94
N ALA A 53 6.87 12.28 -7.43
CA ALA A 53 6.88 12.53 -8.87
C ALA A 53 7.90 11.60 -9.52
N ASN A 54 7.51 10.92 -10.60
CA ASN A 54 8.45 10.11 -11.38
C ASN A 54 9.47 11.06 -12.04
N GLN A 55 10.63 11.26 -11.40
CA GLN A 55 11.61 12.28 -11.78
C GLN A 55 12.32 12.01 -13.12
N GLY A 56 11.93 10.97 -13.87
CA GLY A 56 12.46 10.66 -15.19
C GLY A 56 11.84 11.45 -16.35
N VAL A 57 10.80 12.26 -16.12
CA VAL A 57 10.13 13.02 -17.20
C VAL A 57 10.30 14.51 -16.97
N ALA A 58 11.13 15.15 -17.80
CA ALA A 58 11.28 16.60 -17.84
C ALA A 58 9.93 17.22 -18.20
N ARG A 59 9.23 17.73 -17.18
CA ARG A 59 7.88 18.34 -17.21
C ARG A 59 6.78 17.33 -17.57
N PRO A 60 5.96 16.88 -16.59
CA PRO A 60 4.71 16.23 -16.92
C PRO A 60 3.85 17.26 -17.66
N THR A 61 3.55 17.01 -18.93
CA THR A 61 2.45 17.68 -19.63
C THR A 61 1.20 17.44 -18.78
N GLU A 62 0.42 18.50 -18.51
CA GLU A 62 -0.83 18.40 -17.74
C GLU A 62 -1.65 17.20 -18.24
N GLY A 63 -1.85 16.20 -17.37
CA GLY A 63 -2.71 15.04 -17.63
C GLY A 63 -2.04 13.74 -18.12
N SER A 64 -0.73 13.69 -18.39
CA SER A 64 -0.05 12.44 -18.84
C SER A 64 0.99 11.87 -17.86
N GLY A 65 1.13 12.49 -16.67
CA GLY A 65 2.07 12.07 -15.65
C GLY A 65 1.69 10.75 -14.97
N SER A 66 2.68 10.07 -14.40
CA SER A 66 2.47 9.01 -13.41
C SER A 66 3.18 9.39 -12.12
N TYR A 67 2.52 9.09 -11.00
CA TYR A 67 3.12 9.20 -9.67
C TYR A 67 3.58 7.83 -9.21
N LEU A 68 4.71 7.79 -8.50
CA LEU A 68 5.07 6.64 -7.68
C LEU A 68 4.54 6.92 -6.28
N VAL A 69 3.60 6.10 -5.82
CA VAL A 69 3.01 6.22 -4.50
C VAL A 69 3.50 5.06 -3.65
N ASP A 70 4.21 5.37 -2.57
CA ASP A 70 4.57 4.39 -1.56
C ASP A 70 3.43 4.27 -0.57
N PHE A 71 3.00 3.06 -0.28
CA PHE A 71 2.05 2.75 0.76
C PHE A 71 2.74 1.94 1.85
N VAL A 72 2.56 2.36 3.09
CA VAL A 72 3.02 1.66 4.30
C VAL A 72 1.80 1.28 5.11
N PHE A 73 1.59 -0.02 5.25
CA PHE A 73 0.49 -0.62 6.00
C PHE A 73 1.03 -1.12 7.34
N GLU A 74 0.58 -0.53 8.43
CA GLU A 74 0.79 -1.09 9.76
C GLU A 74 -0.29 -2.14 10.01
N TYR A 75 0.14 -3.34 10.39
CA TYR A 75 -0.77 -4.46 10.58
C TYR A 75 -0.41 -5.33 11.78
N THR A 76 -1.44 -5.98 12.30
CA THR A 76 -1.39 -6.96 13.39
C THR A 76 -1.77 -8.33 12.85
N VAL A 77 -1.02 -9.36 13.25
CA VAL A 77 -1.31 -10.77 12.92
C VAL A 77 -1.81 -11.44 14.20
N SER A 78 -3.07 -11.87 14.21
CA SER A 78 -3.66 -12.62 15.31
C SER A 78 -3.71 -14.10 14.93
N GLY A 79 -3.23 -15.00 15.80
CA GLY A 79 -3.19 -16.44 15.52
C GLY A 79 -1.80 -17.02 15.27
N GLN A 80 -0.75 -16.20 15.26
CA GLN A 80 0.58 -16.72 15.56
C GLN A 80 0.58 -17.18 17.02
N THR A 81 0.68 -18.48 17.25
CA THR A 81 1.26 -18.97 18.50
C THR A 81 2.62 -18.30 18.58
N ASN A 82 2.78 -17.29 19.42
CA ASN A 82 4.07 -16.66 19.64
C ASN A 82 5.00 -17.71 20.26
N THR A 83 5.67 -18.51 19.44
CA THR A 83 6.71 -19.48 19.86
C THR A 83 7.98 -18.79 20.34
N PHE A 84 7.91 -17.50 20.68
CA PHE A 84 8.95 -16.71 21.34
C PHE A 84 8.59 -16.34 22.77
N ALA A 85 7.43 -16.76 23.29
CA ALA A 85 7.22 -16.83 24.73
C ALA A 85 7.76 -18.17 25.25
N ALA A 86 9.09 -18.22 25.42
CA ALA A 86 9.72 -19.09 26.39
C ALA A 86 9.59 -18.46 27.78
#